data_AF-A0A958C2P7-F1
#
_entry.id   AF-A0A958C2P7-F1
#
_cell.length_a   1.000
_cell.length_b   1.000
_cell.length_c   1.000
_cell.angle_alpha   90.00
_cell.angle_beta   90.00
_cell.angle_gamma   90.00
#
_symmetry.space_group_name_H-M   'P 1'
#
loop_
_entity.id
_entity.type
_entity.pdbx_description
1 polymer ?
#
loop_
_entity_poly.entity_id
_entity_poly.type
_entity_poly.pdbx_seq_one_letter_code
_entity_poly.pdbx_strand_id
1 'polypeptide(L)'
;MKRVFLLLVIALVILAVLLGPSALAYVNTQGPLPGGVTLSGMTPAGADLEEVARNLHAAFQEPVAVNYDDQRIILRPDDVDFEVDVNAMVAEAVPYGEGLGYWRPFLGEVFDRPVTPVDIPLKYSYSQEKLAGWLQSVADEYDKEARPPYGVALAPGVPFTSTFMF
;
A
#
# COMPACT_ATOMS: atom_id res chain seq x y z
N MET A 1 -12.54 19.44 -51.74
CA MET A 1 -11.33 18.74 -51.22
C MET A 1 -10.38 19.69 -50.48
N LYS A 2 -9.81 20.74 -51.10
CA LYS A 2 -8.86 21.67 -50.42
C LYS A 2 -9.39 22.37 -49.16
N ARG A 3 -10.66 22.82 -49.15
CA ARG A 3 -11.27 23.47 -47.98
C ARG A 3 -11.51 22.51 -46.81
N VAL A 4 -11.94 21.27 -47.10
CA VAL A 4 -12.11 20.21 -46.10
C VAL A 4 -10.76 19.81 -45.50
N PHE A 5 -9.72 19.71 -46.35
CA PHE A 5 -8.36 19.49 -45.90
C PHE A 5 -7.86 20.62 -44.98
N LEU A 6 -8.11 21.88 -45.35
CA LEU A 6 -7.72 23.03 -44.54
C LEU A 6 -8.43 23.05 -43.17
N LEU A 7 -9.73 22.72 -43.13
CA LEU A 7 -10.48 22.59 -41.88
C LEU A 7 -9.96 21.44 -41.00
N LEU A 8 -9.59 20.30 -41.60
CA LEU A 8 -8.95 19.20 -40.87
C LEU A 8 -7.61 19.60 -40.26
N VAL A 9 -6.78 20.33 -41.01
CA VAL A 9 -5.48 20.82 -40.50
C VAL A 9 -5.69 21.81 -39.36
N ILE A 10 -6.62 22.75 -39.49
CA ILE A 10 -6.92 23.72 -38.43
C ILE A 10 -7.44 23.00 -37.17
N ALA A 11 -8.35 22.03 -37.32
CA ALA A 11 -8.84 21.24 -36.20
C ALA A 11 -7.70 20.48 -35.49
N LEU A 12 -6.76 19.91 -36.24
CA LEU A 12 -5.59 19.22 -35.69
C LEU A 12 -4.65 20.18 -34.94
N VAL A 13 -4.42 21.38 -35.47
CA VAL A 13 -3.60 22.41 -34.81
C VAL A 13 -4.27 22.87 -33.50
N ILE A 14 -5.58 23.11 -33.51
CA ILE A 14 -6.32 23.49 -32.30
C ILE A 14 -6.23 22.38 -31.25
N LEU A 15 -6.40 21.12 -31.66
CA LEU A 15 -6.28 19.96 -30.76
C LEU A 15 -4.87 19.87 -30.15
N ALA A 16 -3.83 20.08 -30.95
CA ALA A 16 -2.44 20.07 -30.50
C ALA A 16 -2.13 21.20 -29.51
N VAL A 17 -2.71 22.40 -29.70
CA VAL A 17 -2.54 23.52 -28.78
C VAL A 17 -3.28 23.28 -27.45
N LEU A 18 -4.46 22.67 -27.48
CA LEU A 18 -5.23 22.35 -26.28
C LEU A 18 -4.61 21.19 -25.47
N LEU A 19 -4.20 20.11 -26.13
CA LEU A 19 -3.72 18.89 -25.47
C LEU A 19 -2.20 18.81 -25.32
N GLY A 20 -1.44 19.63 -26.06
CA GLY A 20 0.02 19.62 -26.02
C GLY A 20 0.59 19.89 -24.63
N PRO A 21 0.16 20.96 -23.92
CA PRO A 21 0.67 21.26 -22.58
C PRO A 21 0.35 20.16 -21.56
N SER A 22 -0.86 19.60 -21.59
CA SER A 22 -1.25 18.51 -20.69
C SER A 22 -0.52 17.21 -20.99
N ALA A 23 -0.30 16.89 -22.28
CA ALA A 23 0.49 15.72 -22.67
C ALA A 23 1.96 15.84 -22.24
N LEU A 24 2.56 17.04 -22.36
CA LEU A 24 3.93 17.29 -21.89
C LEU A 24 4.04 17.22 -20.37
N ALA A 25 3.06 17.79 -19.65
CA ALA A 25 3.00 17.67 -18.21
C ALA A 25 2.89 16.20 -17.79
N TYR A 26 1.99 15.43 -18.43
CA TYR A 26 1.82 14.01 -18.21
C TYR A 26 3.13 13.24 -18.37
N VAL A 27 3.83 13.39 -19.50
CA VAL A 27 5.12 12.74 -19.77
C VAL A 27 6.17 13.12 -18.73
N ASN A 28 6.20 14.38 -18.27
CA ASN A 28 7.14 14.85 -17.26
C ASN A 28 6.82 14.35 -15.84
N THR A 29 5.57 14.01 -15.56
CA THR A 29 5.11 13.50 -14.25
C THR A 29 5.03 11.98 -14.17
N GLN A 30 5.08 11.28 -15.30
CA GLN A 30 5.09 9.82 -15.33
C GLN A 30 6.41 9.32 -14.74
N GLY A 31 6.30 8.61 -13.62
CA GLY A 31 7.40 7.85 -13.06
C GLY A 31 7.72 6.60 -13.90
N PRO A 32 8.67 5.78 -13.43
CA PRO A 32 9.07 4.54 -14.08
C PRO A 32 7.98 3.47 -14.11
N LEU A 33 6.94 3.62 -13.29
CA LEU A 33 5.74 2.78 -13.29
C LEU A 33 4.53 3.56 -13.81
N PRO A 34 3.63 2.91 -14.55
CA PRO A 34 2.47 3.57 -15.11
C PRO A 34 1.57 4.16 -14.03
N GLY A 35 1.09 5.37 -14.29
CA GLY A 35 0.10 6.02 -13.44
C GLY A 35 -1.11 5.11 -13.16
N GLY A 36 -1.42 4.91 -11.88
CA GLY A 36 -2.53 4.06 -11.43
C GLY A 36 -2.16 2.63 -11.06
N VAL A 37 -0.88 2.22 -11.17
CA VAL A 37 -0.41 0.97 -10.57
C VAL A 37 0.02 1.21 -9.12
N THR A 38 -0.51 0.41 -8.20
CA THR A 38 -0.07 0.35 -6.81
C THR A 38 0.62 -0.98 -6.52
N LEU A 39 1.62 -0.94 -5.65
CA LEU A 39 2.32 -2.12 -5.16
C LEU A 39 1.85 -2.34 -3.72
N SER A 40 0.98 -3.34 -3.50
CA SER A 40 0.38 -3.59 -2.19
C SER A 40 -0.34 -2.35 -1.60
N GLY A 41 -1.08 -1.62 -2.44
CA GLY A 41 -1.77 -0.39 -2.04
C GLY A 41 -0.87 0.83 -1.83
N MET A 42 0.46 0.70 -1.98
CA MET A 42 1.39 1.82 -1.94
C MET A 42 1.66 2.37 -3.34
N THR A 43 1.70 3.69 -3.46
CA THR A 43 2.15 4.35 -4.69
C THR A 43 3.67 4.19 -4.79
N PRO A 44 4.17 3.53 -5.84
CA PRO A 44 5.61 3.39 -6.01
C PRO A 44 6.26 4.77 -6.23
N ALA A 45 7.31 5.05 -5.47
CA ALA A 45 8.05 6.30 -5.53
C ALA A 45 9.49 6.04 -6.00
N GLY A 46 9.95 6.76 -7.00
CA GLY A 46 11.32 6.66 -7.55
C GLY A 46 11.40 7.19 -8.97
N ALA A 47 12.61 7.55 -9.42
CA ALA A 47 12.89 8.01 -10.78
C ALA A 47 13.11 6.84 -11.75
N ASP A 48 13.63 5.71 -11.26
CA ASP A 48 13.82 4.47 -12.01
C ASP A 48 13.25 3.24 -11.27
N LEU A 49 13.15 2.11 -11.97
CA LEU A 49 12.61 0.86 -11.41
C LEU A 49 13.47 0.33 -10.25
N GLU A 50 14.77 0.60 -10.26
CA GLU A 50 15.69 0.16 -9.21
C GLU A 50 15.47 0.96 -7.91
N GLU A 51 15.27 2.26 -8.02
CA GLU A 51 14.96 3.16 -6.92
C GLU A 51 13.58 2.84 -6.33
N VAL A 52 12.58 2.58 -7.17
CA VAL A 52 11.28 2.08 -6.71
C VAL A 52 11.48 0.78 -5.93
N ALA A 53 12.29 -0.15 -6.44
CA ALA A 53 12.52 -1.42 -5.78
C ALA A 53 13.21 -1.25 -4.42
N ARG A 54 14.25 -0.40 -4.35
CA ARG A 54 14.95 -0.08 -3.10
C ARG A 54 14.03 0.59 -2.08
N ASN A 55 13.22 1.56 -2.51
CA ASN A 55 12.29 2.28 -1.62
C ASN A 55 11.22 1.34 -1.06
N LEU A 56 10.68 0.45 -1.89
CA LEU A 56 9.71 -0.54 -1.46
C LEU A 56 10.33 -1.54 -0.47
N HIS A 57 11.54 -2.03 -0.77
CA HIS A 57 12.28 -2.90 0.13
C HIS A 57 12.53 -2.23 1.50
N ALA A 58 12.99 -0.97 1.50
CA ALA A 58 13.22 -0.21 2.73
C ALA A 58 11.93 -0.02 3.54
N ALA A 59 10.79 0.25 2.89
CA ALA A 59 9.50 0.39 3.55
C ALA A 59 9.06 -0.91 4.23
N PHE A 60 9.29 -2.06 3.62
CA PHE A 60 8.93 -3.36 4.19
C PHE A 60 9.91 -3.89 5.26
N GLN A 61 11.07 -3.26 5.41
CA GLN A 61 12.00 -3.53 6.51
C GLN A 61 11.67 -2.73 7.78
N GLU A 62 10.64 -1.88 7.75
CA GLU A 62 10.23 -1.13 8.94
C GLU A 62 9.70 -2.07 10.04
N PRO A 63 10.06 -1.83 11.32
CA PRO A 63 9.54 -2.63 12.43
C PRO A 63 8.03 -2.52 12.58
N VAL A 64 7.37 -3.64 12.80
CA VAL A 64 5.92 -3.73 12.99
C VAL A 64 5.58 -3.73 14.48
N ALA A 65 4.59 -2.95 14.87
CA ALA A 65 4.07 -2.95 16.23
C ALA A 65 3.00 -4.02 16.41
N VAL A 66 3.26 -4.97 17.30
CA VAL A 66 2.30 -5.98 17.74
C VAL A 66 1.77 -5.56 19.11
N ASN A 67 0.45 -5.40 19.21
CA ASN A 67 -0.19 -5.09 20.48
C ASN A 67 -0.61 -6.38 21.17
N TYR A 68 -0.09 -6.60 22.38
CA TYR A 68 -0.49 -7.68 23.27
C TYR A 68 -1.06 -7.05 24.54
N ASP A 69 -2.38 -7.16 24.73
CA ASP A 69 -3.11 -6.48 25.82
C ASP A 69 -2.80 -4.96 25.80
N ASP A 70 -2.34 -4.38 26.91
CA ASP A 70 -1.90 -2.98 27.01
C ASP A 70 -0.45 -2.74 26.58
N GLN A 71 0.26 -3.76 26.09
CA GLN A 71 1.70 -3.70 25.80
C GLN A 71 1.96 -3.66 24.29
N ARG A 72 2.82 -2.73 23.88
CA ARG A 72 3.29 -2.61 22.50
C ARG A 72 4.64 -3.30 22.34
N ILE A 73 4.65 -4.39 21.60
CA ILE A 73 5.83 -5.19 21.30
C ILE A 73 6.28 -4.87 19.87
N ILE A 74 7.58 -4.75 19.64
CA ILE A 74 8.14 -4.45 18.32
C ILE A 74 8.65 -5.75 17.70
N LEU A 75 8.08 -6.13 16.56
CA LEU A 75 8.54 -7.22 15.70
C LEU A 75 9.39 -6.63 14.57
N ARG A 76 10.65 -7.04 14.47
CA ARG A 76 11.47 -6.69 13.30
C ARG A 76 11.26 -7.73 12.20
N PRO A 77 11.09 -7.32 10.93
CA PRO A 77 11.02 -8.23 9.79
C PRO A 77 12.19 -9.23 9.74
N ASP A 78 13.39 -8.77 10.09
CA ASP A 78 14.61 -9.58 10.14
C ASP A 78 14.53 -10.74 11.16
N ASP A 79 13.75 -10.60 12.25
CA ASP A 79 13.61 -11.64 13.28
C ASP A 79 12.85 -12.87 12.75
N VAL A 80 12.08 -12.72 11.66
CA VAL A 80 11.25 -13.77 11.06
C VAL A 80 11.64 -14.12 9.63
N ASP A 81 12.83 -13.68 9.19
CA ASP A 81 13.29 -13.77 7.79
C ASP A 81 12.22 -13.31 6.80
N PHE A 82 11.58 -12.17 7.08
CA PHE A 82 10.59 -11.61 6.18
C PHE A 82 11.30 -11.02 4.96
N GLU A 83 11.07 -11.65 3.80
CA GLU A 83 11.61 -11.21 2.52
C GLU A 83 10.48 -10.86 1.57
N VAL A 84 10.61 -9.73 0.89
CA VAL A 84 9.67 -9.29 -0.16
C VAL A 84 10.34 -9.43 -1.51
N ASP A 85 9.69 -10.16 -2.42
CA ASP A 85 10.16 -10.30 -3.80
C ASP A 85 9.70 -9.09 -4.63
N VAL A 86 10.38 -7.98 -4.39
CA VAL A 86 10.11 -6.71 -5.07
C VAL A 86 10.37 -6.83 -6.58
N ASN A 87 11.37 -7.62 -6.98
CA ASN A 87 11.68 -7.84 -8.38
C ASN A 87 10.52 -8.53 -9.11
N ALA A 88 9.91 -9.55 -8.51
CA ALA A 88 8.75 -10.22 -9.09
C ALA A 88 7.48 -9.35 -9.09
N MET A 89 7.36 -8.39 -8.16
CA MET A 89 6.28 -7.40 -8.18
C MET A 89 6.48 -6.38 -9.31
N VAL A 90 7.68 -5.85 -9.46
CA VAL A 90 8.01 -4.90 -10.52
C VAL A 90 7.92 -5.55 -11.90
N ALA A 91 8.41 -6.78 -12.06
CA ALA A 91 8.31 -7.52 -13.33
C ALA A 91 6.84 -7.77 -13.74
N GLU A 92 5.94 -7.93 -12.77
CA GLU A 92 4.50 -8.01 -13.02
C GLU A 92 3.88 -6.64 -13.35
N ALA A 93 4.49 -5.55 -12.88
CA ALA A 93 4.04 -4.18 -13.11
C ALA A 93 4.39 -3.64 -14.51
N VAL A 94 5.55 -4.00 -15.04
CA VAL A 94 6.07 -3.49 -16.32
C VAL A 94 5.05 -3.61 -17.48
N PRO A 95 4.39 -4.75 -17.73
CA PRO A 95 3.45 -4.90 -18.84
C PRO A 95 2.26 -3.93 -18.80
N TYR A 96 1.88 -3.43 -17.62
CA TYR A 96 0.76 -2.48 -17.49
C TYR A 96 1.14 -1.08 -17.97
N GLY A 97 2.44 -0.78 -18.05
CA GLY A 97 2.95 0.52 -18.47
C GLY A 97 3.44 0.58 -19.90
N GLU A 98 3.36 -0.53 -20.65
CA GLU A 98 3.77 -0.57 -22.03
C GLU A 98 2.60 -0.28 -23.01
N GLY A 99 2.94 0.29 -24.16
CA GLY A 99 2.01 0.50 -25.27
C GLY A 99 0.82 1.40 -24.93
N LEU A 100 -0.40 0.88 -25.10
CA LEU A 100 -1.64 1.61 -24.83
C LEU A 100 -1.88 1.84 -23.33
N GLY A 101 -1.28 1.03 -22.45
CA GLY A 101 -1.35 1.20 -21.00
C GLY A 101 -0.75 2.51 -20.53
N TYR A 102 0.36 2.93 -21.14
CA TYR A 102 1.03 4.21 -20.86
C TYR A 102 0.13 5.42 -21.08
N TRP A 103 -0.69 5.43 -22.14
CA TRP A 103 -1.56 6.57 -22.48
C TRP A 103 -2.96 6.45 -21.86
N ARG A 104 -3.34 5.29 -21.32
CA ARG A 104 -4.69 5.05 -20.81
C ARG A 104 -5.06 6.00 -19.66
N PRO A 105 -4.17 6.29 -18.68
CA PRO A 105 -4.46 7.27 -17.64
C PRO A 105 -4.64 8.68 -18.18
N PHE A 106 -3.78 9.12 -19.11
CA PHE A 106 -3.90 10.42 -19.78
C PHE A 106 -5.22 10.58 -20.53
N LEU A 107 -5.61 9.57 -21.33
CA LEU A 107 -6.89 9.59 -22.03
C LEU A 107 -8.06 9.56 -21.04
N GLY A 108 -7.92 8.85 -19.92
CA GLY A 108 -8.87 8.89 -18.81
C GLY A 108 -9.08 10.32 -18.29
N GLU A 109 -8.00 11.04 -18.02
CA GLU A 109 -8.03 12.44 -17.57
C GLU A 109 -8.66 13.37 -18.62
N VAL A 110 -8.29 13.24 -19.89
CA VAL A 110 -8.84 14.06 -20.99
C VAL A 110 -10.35 13.83 -21.21
N PHE A 111 -10.83 12.61 -20.99
CA PHE A 111 -12.23 12.23 -21.21
C PHE A 111 -13.06 12.14 -19.91
N ASP A 112 -12.52 12.58 -18.78
CA ASP A 112 -13.14 12.48 -17.45
C ASP A 112 -13.63 11.05 -17.12
N ARG A 113 -12.82 10.05 -17.49
CA ARG A 113 -13.10 8.64 -17.20
C ARG A 113 -12.23 8.14 -16.05
N PRO A 114 -12.82 7.49 -15.04
CA PRO A 114 -12.04 6.92 -13.94
C PRO A 114 -11.10 5.84 -14.48
N VAL A 115 -9.81 6.01 -14.22
CA VAL A 115 -8.79 5.00 -14.51
C VAL A 115 -8.95 3.88 -13.48
N THR A 116 -9.11 2.64 -13.93
CA THR A 116 -9.12 1.49 -13.02
C THR A 116 -7.73 1.32 -12.41
N PRO A 117 -7.57 1.48 -11.08
CA PRO A 117 -6.30 1.22 -10.42
C PRO A 117 -5.95 -0.25 -10.58
N VAL A 118 -4.69 -0.55 -10.85
CA VAL A 118 -4.18 -1.92 -10.90
C VAL A 118 -3.33 -2.11 -9.65
N ASP A 119 -3.82 -2.93 -8.72
CA ASP A 119 -3.07 -3.26 -7.52
C ASP A 119 -2.35 -4.60 -7.70
N ILE A 120 -1.03 -4.58 -7.58
CA ILE A 120 -0.20 -5.77 -7.66
C ILE A 120 0.00 -6.26 -6.23
N PRO A 121 -0.43 -7.50 -5.92
CA PRO A 121 -0.37 -8.01 -4.57
C PRO A 121 1.07 -8.16 -4.10
N LEU A 122 1.27 -8.01 -2.78
CA LEU A 122 2.56 -8.22 -2.14
C LEU A 122 3.01 -9.68 -2.32
N LYS A 123 4.21 -9.88 -2.87
CA LYS A 123 4.86 -11.18 -2.92
C LYS A 123 5.89 -11.26 -1.80
N TYR A 124 5.62 -12.09 -0.79
CA TYR A 124 6.46 -12.19 0.39
C TYR A 124 6.69 -13.65 0.79
N SER A 125 7.80 -13.87 1.50
CA SER A 125 8.18 -15.11 2.14
C SER A 125 8.57 -14.80 3.59
N TYR A 126 8.33 -15.75 4.50
CA TYR A 126 8.76 -15.63 5.89
C TYR A 126 9.03 -17.02 6.48
N SER A 127 9.86 -17.08 7.52
CA SER A 127 10.11 -18.31 8.26
C SER A 127 9.03 -18.53 9.31
N GLN A 128 8.17 -19.53 9.09
CA GLN A 128 7.14 -19.90 10.05
C GLN A 128 7.73 -20.38 11.38
N GLU A 129 8.88 -21.04 11.35
CA GLU A 129 9.58 -21.54 12.54
C GLU A 129 10.07 -20.38 13.41
N LYS A 130 10.68 -19.35 12.80
CA LYS A 130 11.13 -18.16 13.51
C LYS A 130 9.96 -17.34 14.06
N LEU A 131 8.90 -17.17 13.28
CA LEU A 131 7.68 -16.51 13.74
C LEU A 131 7.06 -17.24 14.94
N ALA A 132 6.97 -18.56 14.90
CA ALA A 132 6.47 -19.36 16.00
C ALA A 132 7.36 -19.23 17.26
N GLY A 133 8.69 -19.27 17.08
CA GLY A 133 9.63 -19.06 18.18
C GLY A 133 9.54 -17.67 18.81
N TRP A 134 9.38 -16.63 17.98
CA TRP A 134 9.16 -15.27 18.45
C TRP A 134 7.84 -15.15 19.23
N LEU A 135 6.74 -15.70 18.70
CA LEU A 135 5.45 -15.71 19.38
C LEU A 135 5.49 -16.47 20.71
N GLN A 136 6.20 -17.60 20.76
CA GLN A 136 6.38 -18.35 22.01
C GLN A 136 7.16 -17.53 23.04
N SER A 137 8.21 -16.84 22.62
CA SER A 137 9.00 -15.98 23.51
C SER A 137 8.16 -14.83 24.07
N VAL A 138 7.30 -14.25 23.23
CA VAL A 138 6.31 -13.24 23.65
C VAL A 138 5.29 -13.84 24.62
N ALA A 139 4.75 -15.02 24.35
CA ALA A 139 3.83 -15.69 25.27
C ALA A 139 4.50 -15.95 26.63
N ASP A 140 5.72 -16.48 26.65
CA ASP A 140 6.43 -16.79 27.89
C ASP A 140 6.74 -15.55 28.74
N GLU A 141 6.97 -14.39 28.11
CA GLU A 141 7.29 -13.14 28.80
C GLU A 141 6.04 -12.35 29.22
N TYR A 142 4.97 -12.39 28.43
CA TYR A 142 3.81 -11.51 28.60
C TYR A 142 2.53 -12.23 29.06
N ASP A 143 2.44 -13.56 28.94
CA ASP A 143 1.28 -14.31 29.43
C ASP A 143 1.21 -14.23 30.96
N LYS A 144 0.08 -13.72 31.46
CA LYS A 144 -0.23 -13.69 32.89
C LYS A 144 -1.12 -14.88 33.21
N GLU A 145 -0.83 -15.57 34.31
CA GLU A 145 -1.72 -16.63 34.81
C GLU A 145 -3.15 -16.11 34.97
N ALA A 146 -4.11 -16.95 34.58
CA ALA A 146 -5.53 -16.65 34.74
C ALA A 146 -5.83 -16.37 36.21
N ARG A 147 -6.13 -15.11 36.54
CA ARG A 147 -6.51 -14.76 37.90
C ARG A 147 -7.93 -15.27 38.15
N PRO A 148 -8.17 -16.06 39.22
CA PRO A 148 -9.52 -16.43 39.58
C PRO A 148 -10.34 -15.17 39.87
N PRO A 149 -11.64 -15.14 39.53
CA PRO A 149 -12.50 -14.02 39.88
C PRO A 149 -12.48 -13.84 41.40
N TYR A 150 -11.94 -12.72 41.88
CA TYR A 150 -12.03 -12.36 43.28
C TYR A 150 -13.36 -11.62 43.49
N GLY A 151 -14.25 -12.23 44.28
CA GLY A 151 -15.42 -11.51 44.80
C GLY A 151 -14.97 -10.54 45.88
N VAL A 152 -15.45 -9.29 45.84
CA VAL A 152 -15.30 -8.37 46.96
C VAL A 152 -16.03 -9.00 48.15
N ALA A 153 -15.31 -9.34 49.22
CA ALA A 153 -15.92 -9.86 50.43
C ALA A 153 -16.81 -8.77 51.03
N LEU A 154 -18.13 -8.95 50.90
CA LEU A 154 -19.11 -8.06 51.50
C LEU A 154 -19.02 -8.25 53.02
N ALA A 155 -18.81 -7.15 53.75
CA ALA A 155 -18.97 -7.19 55.19
C ALA A 155 -20.42 -7.63 55.52
N PRO A 156 -20.62 -8.48 56.55
CA PRO A 156 -21.96 -8.92 56.93
C PRO A 156 -22.88 -7.72 57.17
N GLY A 157 -23.99 -7.64 56.42
CA GLY A 157 -25.01 -6.60 56.60
C GLY A 157 -24.89 -5.35 55.72
N VAL A 158 -23.98 -5.32 54.73
CA VAL A 158 -23.92 -4.19 53.77
C VAL A 158 -24.82 -4.48 52.56
N PRO A 159 -25.92 -3.73 52.34
CA PRO A 159 -26.76 -3.91 51.16
C PRO A 159 -26.01 -3.51 49.89
N PHE A 160 -26.25 -4.25 48.80
CA PHE A 160 -25.73 -3.89 47.48
C PHE A 160 -26.29 -2.52 47.07
N THR A 161 -25.43 -1.56 46.78
CA THR A 161 -25.80 -0.39 45.97
C THR A 161 -25.14 -0.58 44.62
N SER A 162 -25.85 -1.21 43.69
CA SER A 162 -25.47 -1.24 42.28
C SER A 162 -25.76 0.13 41.68
N THR A 163 -24.88 1.10 41.90
CA THR A 163 -24.85 2.33 41.10
C THR A 163 -24.25 1.97 39.75
N PHE A 164 -25.10 1.58 38.81
CA PHE A 164 -24.77 1.61 37.40
C PHE A 164 -24.71 3.08 36.98
N MET A 165 -23.50 3.62 36.86
CA MET A 165 -23.29 4.88 36.16
C MET A 165 -23.17 4.52 34.68
N PHE A 166 -24.22 4.85 33.92
CA PHE A 166 -24.22 4.78 32.46
C PHE A 166 -23.29 5.84 31.87
#